data_AF-A0A8S3IG07-F1
#
_entry.id   AF-A0A8S3IG07-F1
#
_cell.length_a   1.000
_cell.length_b   1.000
_cell.length_c   1.000
_cell.angle_alpha   90.00
_cell.angle_beta   90.00
_cell.angle_gamma   90.00
#
_symmetry.space_group_name_H-M   'P 1'
#
loop_
_entity.id
_entity.type
_entity.pdbx_description
1 polymer ?
#
loop_
_entity_poly.entity_id
_entity_poly.type
_entity_poly.pdbx_seq_one_letter_code
_entity_poly.pdbx_strand_id
1 'polypeptide(L)'
;ESKGQLLDVRIRYLSFLGVGQDPRFCGIIIHCVDNSFKCHVFHCLPSCIQLCKNIEAACKLRYQKCLDAHPQAARQIETTKSYGAQLKSFVESFWLGNKQVT
;
A
#
# COMPACT_ATOMS: atom_id res chain seq x y z
N GLU A 1 -20.19 25.20 -0.57
CA GLU A 1 -20.03 23.80 -0.15
C GLU A 1 -18.90 23.66 0.85
N SER A 2 -19.20 23.35 2.10
CA SER A 2 -18.19 22.95 3.08
C SER A 2 -17.67 21.56 2.69
N LYS A 3 -16.42 21.46 2.22
CA LYS A 3 -15.76 20.17 2.00
C LYS A 3 -15.59 19.46 3.35
N GLY A 4 -16.56 18.65 3.73
CA GLY A 4 -16.49 17.81 4.92
C GLY A 4 -15.44 16.72 4.74
N GLN A 5 -14.56 16.54 5.71
CA GLN A 5 -13.61 15.43 5.71
C GLN A 5 -14.35 14.14 6.06
N LEU A 6 -14.44 13.21 5.11
CA LEU A 6 -15.12 11.92 5.30
C LEU A 6 -14.25 10.90 6.05
N LEU A 7 -12.93 10.99 5.88
CA LEU A 7 -11.97 10.04 6.45
C LEU A 7 -10.65 10.75 6.75
N ASP A 8 -10.13 10.55 7.96
CA ASP A 8 -8.76 10.91 8.34
C ASP A 8 -8.03 9.66 8.82
N VAL A 9 -6.96 9.29 8.10
CA VAL A 9 -6.20 8.07 8.39
C VAL A 9 -4.71 8.39 8.30
N ARG A 10 -3.97 8.06 9.37
CA ARG A 10 -2.51 8.15 9.35
C ARG A 10 -1.91 6.88 8.74
N ILE A 11 -1.06 7.05 7.74
CA ILE A 11 -0.36 5.97 7.01
C ILE A 11 0.35 4.97 7.94
N ARG A 12 0.87 5.41 9.09
CA ARG A 12 1.57 4.53 10.05
C ARG A 12 0.69 3.42 10.65
N TYR A 13 -0.63 3.57 10.58
CA TYR A 13 -1.60 2.63 11.12
C TYR A 13 -2.29 1.80 10.04
N LEU A 14 -2.00 2.08 8.76
CA LEU A 14 -2.48 1.27 7.66
C LEU A 14 -1.73 -0.06 7.66
N SER A 15 -2.46 -1.15 7.84
CA SER A 15 -1.91 -2.50 7.88
C SER A 15 -2.04 -3.23 6.55
N PHE A 16 -3.14 -3.00 5.82
CA PHE A 16 -3.39 -3.64 4.53
C PHE A 16 -4.07 -2.71 3.54
N LEU A 17 -3.79 -2.91 2.26
CA LEU A 17 -4.43 -2.27 1.10
C LEU A 17 -4.66 -3.35 0.05
N GLY A 18 -5.88 -3.41 -0.49
CA GLY A 18 -6.24 -4.38 -1.53
C GLY A 18 -7.25 -3.82 -2.51
N VAL A 19 -7.21 -4.36 -3.73
CA VAL A 19 -8.25 -4.17 -4.75
C VAL A 19 -9.13 -5.42 -4.74
N GLY A 20 -10.45 -5.24 -4.79
CA GLY A 20 -11.38 -6.35 -4.86
C GLY A 20 -11.31 -7.10 -6.20
N GLN A 21 -12.08 -8.19 -6.32
CA GLN A 21 -12.21 -8.90 -7.59
C GLN A 21 -12.75 -7.98 -8.70
N ASP A 22 -13.64 -7.06 -8.33
CA ASP A 22 -14.04 -5.96 -9.18
C ASP A 22 -13.08 -4.76 -8.96
N PRO A 23 -12.41 -4.26 -10.03
CA PRO A 23 -11.43 -3.18 -9.93
C PRO A 23 -12.02 -1.84 -9.49
N ARG A 24 -13.36 -1.71 -9.46
CA ARG A 24 -14.07 -0.54 -8.94
C ARG A 24 -14.10 -0.49 -7.43
N PHE A 25 -13.77 -1.58 -6.73
CA PHE A 25 -13.71 -1.61 -5.28
C PHE A 25 -12.27 -1.76 -4.79
N CYS A 26 -11.90 -0.96 -3.79
CA CYS A 26 -10.70 -1.19 -3.01
C CYS A 26 -10.96 -1.04 -1.52
N GLY A 27 -10.13 -1.68 -0.71
CA GLY A 27 -10.23 -1.67 0.74
C GLY A 27 -8.89 -1.35 1.39
N ILE A 28 -8.96 -0.62 2.50
CA ILE A 28 -7.84 -0.45 3.43
C ILE A 28 -8.23 -1.01 4.79
N ILE A 29 -7.27 -1.62 5.48
CA ILE A 29 -7.43 -2.06 6.86
C ILE A 29 -6.52 -1.19 7.73
N ILE A 30 -7.12 -0.60 8.76
CA ILE A 30 -6.46 0.32 9.69
C ILE A 30 -6.45 -0.31 11.07
N HIS A 31 -5.26 -0.37 11.68
CA HIS A 31 -5.10 -0.72 13.07
C HIS A 31 -5.43 0.48 13.96
N CYS A 32 -6.41 0.31 14.84
CA CYS A 32 -6.89 1.35 15.73
C CYS A 32 -6.16 1.28 17.09
N VAL A 33 -6.25 2.36 17.88
CA VAL A 33 -5.58 2.47 19.18
C VAL A 33 -6.15 1.49 20.22
N ASP A 34 -7.39 1.07 20.03
CA ASP A 34 -8.11 0.07 20.82
C ASP A 34 -7.72 -1.38 20.47
N ASN A 35 -6.61 -1.59 19.75
CA ASN A 35 -6.17 -2.88 19.20
C ASN A 35 -7.22 -3.56 18.30
N SER A 36 -8.16 -2.79 17.74
CA SER A 36 -9.11 -3.28 16.74
C SER A 36 -8.63 -2.98 15.32
N PHE A 37 -9.26 -3.65 14.35
CA PHE A 37 -9.04 -3.37 12.93
C PHE A 37 -10.33 -2.84 12.31
N LYS A 38 -10.21 -1.76 11.55
CA LYS A 38 -11.32 -1.18 10.77
C LYS A 38 -11.03 -1.28 9.29
N CYS A 39 -11.98 -1.81 8.54
CA CYS A 39 -11.92 -1.87 7.09
C CYS A 39 -12.70 -0.69 6.51
N HIS A 40 -12.06 0.10 5.65
CA HIS A 40 -12.72 1.12 4.85
C HIS A 40 -12.71 0.68 3.39
N VAL A 41 -13.89 0.61 2.79
CA VAL A 41 -14.07 0.21 1.39
C VAL A 41 -14.45 1.44 0.59
N PHE A 42 -13.77 1.62 -0.54
CA PHE A 42 -14.03 2.67 -1.51
C PHE A 42 -14.61 2.04 -2.77
N HIS A 43 -15.56 2.77 -3.37
CA HIS A 43 -16.07 2.49 -4.70
C HIS A 43 -15.70 3.67 -5.60
N CYS A 44 -14.92 3.42 -6.64
CA CYS A 44 -14.46 4.46 -7.57
C CYS A 44 -14.66 4.01 -9.03
N LEU A 45 -15.11 4.95 -9.86
CA LEU A 45 -15.32 4.76 -11.29
C LEU A 45 -14.25 5.54 -12.08
N PRO A 46 -13.65 4.98 -13.15
CA PRO A 46 -13.87 3.64 -13.70
C PRO A 46 -13.12 2.53 -12.94
N SER A 47 -12.12 2.86 -12.11
CA SER A 47 -11.44 1.90 -11.24
C SER A 47 -10.80 2.59 -10.03
N CYS A 48 -10.53 1.82 -8.97
CA CYS A 48 -9.80 2.25 -7.78
C CYS A 48 -8.27 2.15 -7.92
N ILE A 49 -7.75 1.74 -9.08
CA ILE A 49 -6.31 1.43 -9.25
C ILE A 49 -5.44 2.64 -8.92
N GLN A 50 -5.82 3.83 -9.41
CA GLN A 50 -5.04 5.04 -9.18
C GLN A 50 -5.05 5.45 -7.70
N LEU A 51 -6.19 5.28 -7.03
CA LEU A 51 -6.31 5.52 -5.59
C LEU A 51 -5.36 4.60 -4.82
N CYS A 52 -5.35 3.30 -5.12
CA CYS A 52 -4.45 2.34 -4.48
C CYS A 52 -2.98 2.68 -4.73
N LYS A 53 -2.60 3.03 -5.97
CA LYS A 53 -1.21 3.45 -6.30
C LYS A 53 -0.78 4.67 -5.51
N ASN A 54 -1.66 5.65 -5.33
CA ASN A 54 -1.36 6.84 -4.55
C ASN A 54 -1.15 6.51 -3.07
N ILE A 55 -2.00 5.62 -2.50
CA ILE A 55 -1.84 5.15 -1.12
C ILE A 55 -0.53 4.35 -0.98
N GLU A 56 -0.21 3.47 -1.92
CA GLU A 56 1.03 2.69 -1.93
C GLU A 56 2.27 3.60 -1.95
N ALA A 57 2.28 4.62 -2.82
CA ALA A 57 3.37 5.59 -2.87
C ALA A 57 3.53 6.35 -1.55
N ALA A 58 2.42 6.78 -0.93
CA ALA A 58 2.44 7.42 0.38
C ALA A 58 3.00 6.50 1.47
N CYS A 59 2.64 5.20 1.45
CA CYS A 59 3.17 4.19 2.37
C CYS A 59 4.69 4.05 2.20
N LYS A 60 5.17 3.90 0.96
CA LYS A 60 6.62 3.79 0.67
C LYS A 60 7.39 5.04 1.10
N LEU A 61 6.89 6.24 0.80
CA LEU A 61 7.52 7.49 1.23
C LEU A 61 7.57 7.62 2.75
N ARG A 62 6.49 7.23 3.45
CA ARG A 62 6.46 7.27 4.92
C ARG A 62 7.44 6.27 5.53
N TYR A 63 7.53 5.08 4.94
CA TYR A 63 8.47 4.06 5.35
C TYR A 63 9.92 4.53 5.16
N GLN A 64 10.25 5.05 3.97
CA GLN A 64 11.58 5.60 3.69
C GLN A 64 11.97 6.70 4.68
N LYS A 65 11.06 7.66 4.94
CA LYS A 65 11.30 8.71 5.95
C LYS A 65 11.58 8.16 7.35
N CYS A 66 10.98 7.02 7.71
CA CYS A 66 11.24 6.37 8.99
C CYS A 66 12.63 5.74 9.05
N LEU A 67 13.07 5.12 7.94
CA LEU A 67 14.40 4.53 7.81
C LEU A 67 15.50 5.60 7.83
N ASP A 68 15.30 6.69 7.09
CA ASP A 68 16.26 7.80 7.01
C ASP A 68 16.45 8.47 8.38
N ALA A 69 15.37 8.58 9.18
CA ALA A 69 15.44 9.10 10.53
C ALA A 69 16.09 8.14 11.54
N HIS A 70 16.16 6.83 11.22
CA HIS A 70 16.71 5.79 12.11
C HIS A 70 17.72 4.89 11.36
N PRO A 71 18.91 5.42 11.01
CA PRO A 71 19.90 4.71 10.19
C PRO A 71 20.42 3.40 10.81
N GLN A 72 20.26 3.20 12.13
CA GLN A 72 20.61 1.93 12.80
C GLN A 72 19.59 0.81 12.50
N ALA A 73 18.30 1.15 12.35
CA ALA A 73 17.25 0.19 11.99
C ALA A 73 17.35 -0.24 10.52
N ALA A 74 17.82 0.66 9.65
CA ALA A 74 18.06 0.37 8.24
C ALA A 74 19.10 -0.75 8.03
N ARG A 75 20.15 -0.82 8.88
CA ARG A 75 21.18 -1.88 8.81
C ARG A 75 20.68 -3.26 9.20
N GLN A 76 19.69 -3.37 10.10
CA GLN A 76 19.09 -4.66 10.47
C GLN A 76 18.17 -5.21 9.37
N ILE A 77 17.67 -4.37 8.47
CA ILE A 77 16.88 -4.81 7.32
C ILE A 77 17.81 -5.32 6.20
N GLU A 78 19.08 -4.90 6.16
CA GLU A 78 20.08 -5.42 5.21
C GLU A 78 20.55 -6.85 5.52
N THR A 79 20.39 -7.37 6.74
CA THR A 79 20.62 -8.81 7.02
C THR A 79 19.43 -9.69 6.60
N THR A 80 18.29 -9.09 6.25
CA THR A 80 17.17 -9.74 5.54
C THR A 80 17.23 -9.53 4.02
N LYS A 81 18.43 -9.44 3.42
CA LYS A 81 18.69 -9.55 1.98
C LYS A 81 18.42 -10.98 1.42
N SER A 82 17.32 -11.62 1.84
CA SER A 82 16.81 -12.86 1.23
C SER A 82 15.44 -12.68 0.56
N TYR A 83 14.67 -11.65 0.92
CA TYR A 83 13.34 -11.41 0.32
C TYR A 83 13.33 -10.41 -0.85
N GLY A 84 14.41 -9.65 -1.06
CA GLY A 84 14.51 -8.66 -2.14
C GLY A 84 14.60 -9.27 -3.55
N ALA A 85 15.14 -10.49 -3.68
CA ALA A 85 15.24 -11.18 -4.96
C ALA A 85 13.90 -11.79 -5.40
N GLN A 86 13.07 -12.27 -4.46
CA GLN A 86 11.76 -12.84 -4.78
C GLN A 86 10.72 -11.77 -5.09
N LEU A 87 10.75 -10.61 -4.42
CA LEU A 87 9.85 -9.50 -4.74
C LEU A 87 10.15 -8.86 -6.09
N LYS A 88 11.43 -8.76 -6.49
CA LYS A 88 11.77 -8.35 -7.87
C LYS A 88 11.22 -9.34 -8.89
N SER A 89 11.35 -10.64 -8.65
CA SER A 89 10.79 -11.68 -9.55
C SER A 89 9.26 -11.62 -9.61
N PHE A 90 8.58 -11.35 -8.50
CA PHE A 90 7.12 -11.26 -8.47
C PHE A 90 6.60 -10.00 -9.17
N VAL A 91 7.26 -8.85 -8.95
CA VAL A 91 6.92 -7.58 -9.61
C VAL A 91 7.30 -7.59 -11.09
N GLU A 92 8.41 -8.24 -11.49
CA GLU A 92 8.72 -8.48 -12.90
C GLU A 92 7.72 -9.41 -13.56
N SER A 93 7.31 -10.50 -12.91
CA SER A 93 6.32 -11.43 -13.47
C SER A 93 4.95 -10.77 -13.65
N PHE A 94 4.56 -9.86 -12.74
CA PHE A 94 3.32 -9.10 -12.86
C PHE A 94 3.39 -7.99 -13.92
N TRP A 95 4.58 -7.41 -14.17
CA TRP A 95 4.78 -6.34 -15.14
C TRP A 95 5.10 -6.84 -16.56
N LEU A 96 5.73 -8.02 -16.70
CA LEU A 96 6.03 -8.67 -17.98
C LEU A 96 4.93 -9.64 -18.45
N GLY A 97 4.00 -10.04 -17.57
CA GLY A 97 2.93 -10.99 -17.90
C GLY A 97 1.77 -10.47 -18.76
N ASN A 98 1.74 -9.17 -19.12
CA ASN A 98 0.68 -8.56 -19.93
C ASN A 98 1.17 -8.01 -21.28
N LYS A 99 2.13 -8.70 -21.90
CA LYS A 99 2.38 -8.58 -23.34
C LYS A 99 2.37 -9.99 -23.91
N GLN A 100 1.76 -10.17 -25.09
CA GLN A 100 1.45 -11.43 -25.80
C GLN A 100 -0.04 -11.86 -25.73
N VAL A 101 -0.93 -10.99 -26.22
CA VAL A 101 -2.05 -11.44 -27.05
C VAL A 101 -1.90 -10.73 -28.39
N THR A 102 -1.20 -11.39 -29.33
CA THR A 102 -1.46 -11.37 -30.77
C THR A 102 -0.82 -12.61 -31.37
#